data_AF-D6WYF2-F1
#
_entry.id   AF-D6WYF2-F1
#
_cell.length_a   1.000
_cell.length_b   1.000
_cell.length_c   1.000
_cell.angle_alpha   90.00
_cell.angle_beta   90.00
_cell.angle_gamma   90.00
#
_symmetry.space_group_name_H-M   'P 1'
#
loop_
_entity.id
_entity.type
_entity.pdbx_description
1 polymer ?
#
loop_
_entity_poly.entity_id
_entity_poly.type
_entity_poly.pdbx_seq_one_letter_code
_entity_poly.pdbx_strand_id
1 'polypeptide(L)'
;MGRKIPGRKHRGVRDPEKQRAEREKSLKDKINAPPSNPDEQYVPKSLQRIAELKAKVKSGDFLRKKVKKPRPKPFFKQGPNESDKQFLYRVHKHCAMVKHEAAFEEKFGVEVQRNAEGEIEGVKKRAKDPVQVMVKEAKQAKKKKKEEGPKLTKSQKRKLKLNEKKQKRINDKVDEFEKFQDRVKFGEQVHEPPTLTAPRKVKTRSEAPRPGKKDLLKSVLNKISNKVIDKTGKRKDLPNALRRQLDKQQKEVIEAYRELKGRRSEL
;
A
#
# COMPACT_ATOMS: atom_id res chain seq x y z
N MET A 1 -21.34 -5.20 54.80
CA MET A 1 -20.39 -4.07 54.92
C MET A 1 -19.61 -3.94 53.61
N GLY A 2 -20.06 -3.06 52.71
CA GLY A 2 -19.43 -2.88 51.38
C GLY A 2 -18.11 -2.12 51.47
N ARG A 3 -17.02 -2.67 50.88
CA ARG A 3 -15.71 -2.01 50.84
C ARG A 3 -15.78 -0.77 49.93
N LYS A 4 -15.50 0.43 50.48
CA LYS A 4 -15.39 1.68 49.72
C LYS A 4 -14.27 1.59 48.67
N ILE A 5 -14.60 1.79 47.40
CA ILE A 5 -13.62 1.91 46.31
C ILE A 5 -12.93 3.27 46.43
N PRO A 6 -11.60 3.35 46.55
CA PRO A 6 -10.90 4.63 46.67
C PRO A 6 -11.03 5.45 45.38
N GLY A 7 -11.37 6.73 45.52
CA GLY A 7 -11.53 7.66 44.41
C GLY A 7 -10.23 7.89 43.62
N ARG A 8 -10.36 8.16 42.32
CA ARG A 8 -9.23 8.41 41.42
C ARG A 8 -8.56 9.74 41.77
N LYS A 9 -7.32 9.70 42.26
CA LYS A 9 -6.52 10.91 42.52
C LYS A 9 -6.20 11.62 41.21
N HIS A 10 -6.66 12.87 41.04
CA HIS A 10 -6.25 13.73 39.94
C HIS A 10 -4.80 14.16 40.19
N ARG A 11 -3.88 13.72 39.32
CA ARG A 11 -2.52 14.25 39.35
C ARG A 11 -2.60 15.68 38.84
N GLY A 12 -2.32 16.65 39.72
CA GLY A 12 -2.15 18.05 39.34
C GLY A 12 -1.02 18.19 38.31
N VAL A 13 -0.87 19.41 37.79
CA VAL A 13 0.25 19.78 36.93
C VAL A 13 1.54 19.54 37.72
N ARG A 14 2.43 18.69 37.19
CA ARG A 14 3.64 18.22 37.90
C ARG A 14 4.54 19.39 38.32
N ASP A 15 4.73 20.37 37.42
CA ASP A 15 5.44 21.63 37.67
C ASP A 15 4.68 22.79 36.98
N PRO A 16 4.07 23.72 37.73
CA PRO A 16 3.23 24.78 37.15
C PRO A 16 4.02 25.78 36.31
N GLU A 17 5.28 26.05 36.65
CA GLU A 17 6.14 26.99 35.93
C GLU A 17 6.56 26.44 34.57
N LYS A 18 6.89 25.13 34.48
CA LYS A 18 7.22 24.50 33.19
C LYS A 18 6.04 24.53 32.23
N GLN A 19 4.83 24.30 32.75
CA GLN A 19 3.62 24.38 31.95
C GLN A 19 3.34 25.81 31.45
N ARG A 20 3.58 26.83 32.29
CA ARG A 20 3.49 28.24 31.86
C ARG A 20 4.52 28.55 30.79
N ALA A 21 5.78 28.15 30.98
CA ALA A 21 6.84 28.39 30.01
C ALA A 21 6.58 27.70 28.66
N GLU A 22 6.05 26.48 28.64
CA GLU A 22 5.63 25.79 27.41
C GLU A 22 4.47 26.51 26.72
N ARG A 23 3.48 26.96 27.51
CA ARG A 23 2.34 27.72 27.01
C ARG A 23 2.81 29.04 26.38
N GLU A 24 3.65 29.81 27.08
CA GLU A 24 4.23 31.07 26.61
C GLU A 24 5.06 30.87 25.34
N LYS A 25 5.93 29.85 25.30
CA LYS A 25 6.68 29.48 24.09
C LYS A 25 5.77 29.18 22.91
N SER A 26 4.66 28.49 23.13
CA SER A 26 3.71 28.14 22.07
C SER A 26 2.87 29.32 21.58
N LEU A 27 2.71 30.35 22.41
CA LEU A 27 1.96 31.57 22.10
C LEU A 27 2.83 32.64 21.45
N LYS A 28 4.14 32.65 21.75
CA LYS A 28 5.11 33.64 21.24
C LYS A 28 5.08 33.80 19.72
N ASP A 29 4.89 32.70 18.98
CA ASP A 29 4.91 32.71 17.51
C ASP A 29 3.50 32.80 16.87
N LYS A 30 2.42 32.89 17.69
CA LYS A 30 1.02 32.87 17.21
C LYS A 30 0.33 34.22 17.26
N ILE A 31 0.89 35.19 17.97
CA ILE A 31 0.35 36.55 18.06
C ILE A 31 0.88 37.32 16.85
N ASN A 32 0.04 38.15 16.24
CA ASN A 32 0.42 39.06 15.16
C ASN A 32 1.21 40.26 15.72
N ALA A 33 2.34 39.97 16.38
CA ALA A 33 3.27 40.97 16.85
C ALA A 33 4.14 41.42 15.66
N PRO A 34 4.50 42.71 15.58
CA PRO A 34 5.46 43.16 14.58
C PRO A 34 6.79 42.39 14.73
N PRO A 35 7.52 42.16 13.62
CA PRO A 35 8.82 41.50 13.68
C PRO A 35 9.77 42.30 14.58
N SER A 36 10.57 41.61 15.41
CA SER A 36 11.49 42.26 16.35
C SER A 36 12.54 43.13 15.66
N ASN A 37 12.93 42.78 14.43
CA ASN A 37 13.89 43.52 13.63
C ASN A 37 13.24 43.83 12.25
N PRO A 38 13.11 45.11 11.86
CA PRO A 38 12.48 45.50 10.60
C PRO A 38 13.34 45.20 9.36
N ASP A 39 14.67 45.15 9.52
CA ASP A 39 15.62 44.93 8.42
C ASP A 39 15.93 43.44 8.18
N GLU A 40 15.51 42.57 9.09
CA GLU A 40 15.82 41.14 9.05
C GLU A 40 14.72 40.38 8.29
N GLN A 41 14.93 40.12 7.01
CA GLN A 41 13.98 39.37 6.19
C GLN A 41 14.08 37.87 6.50
N TYR A 42 13.09 37.33 7.21
CA TYR A 42 13.09 35.90 7.58
C TYR A 42 12.99 35.00 6.34
N VAL A 43 14.04 34.21 6.09
CA VAL A 43 14.01 33.18 5.05
C VAL A 43 13.09 32.03 5.49
N PRO A 44 12.06 31.67 4.70
CA PRO A 44 11.19 30.54 5.01
C PRO A 44 11.95 29.24 5.31
N LYS A 45 11.50 28.49 6.33
CA LYS A 45 12.11 27.21 6.76
C LYS A 45 12.24 26.18 5.62
N SER A 46 11.33 26.22 4.64
CA SER A 46 11.40 25.38 3.45
C SER A 46 12.62 25.70 2.59
N LEU A 47 12.92 26.99 2.39
CA LEU A 47 14.08 27.44 1.63
C LEU A 47 15.39 27.17 2.39
N GLN A 48 15.40 27.37 3.71
CA GLN A 48 16.55 26.99 4.55
C GLN A 48 16.89 25.49 4.39
N ARG A 49 15.89 24.60 4.46
CA ARG A 49 16.10 23.16 4.22
C ARG A 49 16.64 22.85 2.82
N ILE A 50 16.16 23.55 1.79
CA ILE A 50 16.66 23.35 0.43
C ILE A 50 18.11 23.81 0.32
N ALA A 51 18.47 24.94 0.93
CA ALA A 51 19.84 25.43 0.98
C ALA A 51 20.77 24.46 1.72
N GLU A 52 20.35 23.94 2.87
CA GLU A 52 21.07 22.89 3.60
C GLU A 52 21.24 21.60 2.77
N LEU A 53 20.19 21.17 2.06
CA LEU A 53 20.27 20.01 1.18
C LEU A 53 21.25 20.25 0.03
N LYS A 54 21.23 21.43 -0.60
CA LYS A 54 22.19 21.82 -1.63
C LYS A 54 23.62 21.80 -1.09
N ALA A 55 23.85 22.33 0.11
CA ALA A 55 25.15 22.30 0.77
C ALA A 55 25.63 20.86 1.03
N LYS A 56 24.76 19.99 1.55
CA LYS A 56 25.06 18.56 1.80
C LYS A 56 25.31 17.76 0.52
N VAL A 57 24.62 18.08 -0.58
CA VAL A 57 24.91 17.49 -1.90
C VAL A 57 26.29 17.94 -2.39
N LYS A 58 26.59 19.24 -2.23
CA LYS A 58 27.87 19.82 -2.65
C LYS A 58 29.05 19.32 -1.82
N SER A 59 28.88 19.13 -0.50
CA SER A 59 29.90 18.54 0.39
C SER A 59 30.09 17.04 0.17
N GLY A 60 29.18 16.37 -0.56
CA GLY A 60 29.25 14.93 -0.79
C GLY A 60 28.82 14.08 0.41
N ASP A 61 28.25 14.69 1.45
CA ASP A 61 27.75 14.01 2.66
C ASP A 61 26.50 13.16 2.43
N PHE A 62 25.92 13.22 1.23
CA PHE A 62 24.98 12.19 0.81
C PHE A 62 25.73 10.88 0.63
N LEU A 63 25.48 9.94 1.55
CA LEU A 63 25.94 8.55 1.51
C LEU A 63 25.73 7.96 0.10
N ARG A 64 26.74 8.08 -0.76
CA ARG A 64 26.79 7.34 -2.02
C ARG A 64 26.85 5.88 -1.62
N LYS A 65 25.78 5.14 -1.86
CA LYS A 65 25.73 3.71 -1.63
C LYS A 65 26.93 3.11 -2.38
N LYS A 66 27.95 2.65 -1.64
CA LYS A 66 29.11 1.99 -2.26
C LYS A 66 28.56 0.88 -3.15
N VAL A 67 28.74 1.03 -4.46
CA VAL A 67 28.33 0.00 -5.42
C VAL A 67 29.20 -1.20 -5.10
N LYS A 68 28.57 -2.28 -4.64
CA LYS A 68 29.30 -3.52 -4.36
C LYS A 68 29.94 -4.00 -5.65
N LYS A 69 31.19 -4.51 -5.57
CA LYS A 69 31.82 -5.17 -6.71
C LYS A 69 30.88 -6.26 -7.23
N PRO A 70 30.55 -6.30 -8.52
CA PRO A 70 29.67 -7.34 -9.06
C PRO A 70 30.32 -8.70 -8.85
N ARG A 71 29.54 -9.69 -8.43
CA ARG A 71 30.02 -11.08 -8.36
C ARG A 71 30.35 -11.58 -9.77
N PRO A 72 31.34 -12.49 -9.92
CA PRO A 72 31.59 -13.14 -11.20
C PRO A 72 30.28 -13.79 -11.69
N LYS A 73 29.82 -13.38 -12.87
CA LYS A 73 28.60 -13.93 -13.47
C LYS A 73 28.98 -15.24 -14.16
N PRO A 74 28.31 -16.37 -13.86
CA PRO A 74 28.55 -17.60 -14.59
C PRO A 74 28.17 -17.40 -16.06
N PHE A 75 29.06 -17.79 -16.96
CA PHE A 75 28.83 -17.73 -18.39
C PHE A 75 28.24 -19.06 -18.86
N PHE A 76 27.01 -19.03 -19.38
CA PHE A 76 26.30 -20.23 -19.81
C PHE A 76 26.45 -20.43 -21.31
N LYS A 77 27.21 -21.46 -21.70
CA LYS A 77 27.25 -22.00 -23.06
C LYS A 77 26.75 -23.44 -23.05
N GLN A 78 25.95 -23.79 -24.05
CA GLN A 78 25.53 -25.16 -24.28
C GLN A 78 26.75 -26.01 -24.65
N GLY A 79 26.85 -27.20 -24.07
CA GLY A 79 27.95 -28.14 -24.38
C GLY A 79 27.76 -28.80 -25.74
N PRO A 80 28.83 -29.36 -26.35
CA PRO A 80 28.78 -29.98 -27.68
C PRO A 80 27.79 -31.15 -27.79
N ASN A 81 27.48 -31.84 -26.68
CA ASN A 81 26.56 -32.99 -26.63
C ASN A 81 25.39 -32.78 -25.66
N GLU A 82 25.08 -31.54 -25.31
CA GLU A 82 23.99 -31.23 -24.37
C GLU A 82 22.70 -30.93 -25.13
N SER A 83 21.62 -31.65 -24.84
CA SER A 83 20.30 -31.30 -25.37
C SER A 83 19.84 -29.95 -24.78
N ASP A 84 19.09 -29.15 -25.54
CA ASP A 84 18.50 -27.89 -25.07
C ASP A 84 17.79 -28.03 -23.72
N LYS A 85 17.08 -29.15 -23.52
CA LYS A 85 16.38 -29.43 -22.26
C LYS A 85 17.36 -29.60 -21.10
N GLN A 86 18.48 -30.29 -21.33
CA GLN A 86 19.53 -30.51 -20.34
C GLN A 86 20.24 -29.19 -20.02
N PHE A 87 20.51 -28.37 -21.03
CA PHE A 87 21.07 -27.03 -20.88
C PHE A 87 20.19 -26.13 -20.02
N LEU A 88 18.90 -26.04 -20.34
CA LEU A 88 17.94 -25.25 -19.57
C LEU A 88 17.81 -25.75 -18.13
N TYR A 89 17.83 -27.08 -17.92
CA TYR A 89 17.81 -27.66 -16.59
C TYR A 89 19.06 -27.29 -15.78
N ARG A 90 20.25 -27.36 -16.40
CA ARG A 90 21.53 -26.94 -15.78
C ARG A 90 21.51 -25.46 -15.40
N VAL A 91 21.07 -24.58 -16.31
CA VAL A 91 20.90 -23.14 -16.05
C VAL A 91 19.93 -22.91 -14.89
N HIS A 92 18.78 -23.58 -14.90
CA HIS A 92 17.78 -23.46 -13.84
C HIS A 92 18.34 -23.89 -12.48
N LYS A 93 19.07 -25.01 -12.43
CA LYS A 93 19.74 -25.50 -11.22
C LYS A 93 20.74 -24.48 -10.67
N HIS A 94 21.60 -23.91 -11.53
CA HIS A 94 22.54 -22.87 -11.10
C HIS A 94 21.83 -21.62 -10.57
N CYS A 95 20.78 -21.15 -11.26
CA CYS A 95 19.96 -20.03 -10.79
C CYS A 95 19.29 -20.31 -9.43
N ALA A 96 18.80 -21.54 -9.21
CA ALA A 96 18.25 -21.95 -7.94
C ALA A 96 19.31 -21.91 -6.83
N MET A 97 20.53 -22.40 -7.09
CA MET A 97 21.63 -22.33 -6.13
C MET A 97 21.97 -20.88 -5.75
N VAL A 98 22.05 -19.97 -6.72
CA VAL A 98 22.31 -18.53 -6.46
C VAL A 98 21.21 -17.91 -5.61
N LYS A 99 19.94 -18.26 -5.85
CA LYS A 99 18.81 -17.79 -5.03
C LYS A 99 18.90 -18.31 -3.59
N HIS A 100 19.24 -19.59 -3.41
CA HIS A 100 19.40 -20.18 -2.09
C HIS A 100 20.58 -19.56 -1.33
N GLU A 101 21.70 -19.30 -1.99
CA GLU A 101 22.84 -18.61 -1.40
C GLU A 101 22.46 -17.20 -0.95
N ALA A 102 21.81 -16.41 -1.80
CA ALA A 102 21.37 -15.06 -1.44
C ALA A 102 20.42 -15.06 -0.22
N ALA A 103 19.50 -16.03 -0.16
CA ALA A 103 18.61 -16.20 0.99
C ALA A 103 19.37 -16.60 2.27
N PHE A 104 20.40 -17.45 2.14
CA PHE A 104 21.29 -17.83 3.24
C PHE A 104 22.07 -16.61 3.77
N GLU A 105 22.69 -15.85 2.88
CA GLU A 105 23.42 -14.63 3.20
C GLU A 105 22.56 -13.61 3.95
N GLU A 106 21.32 -13.40 3.50
CA GLU A 106 20.40 -12.48 4.16
C GLU A 106 19.98 -12.99 5.54
N LYS A 107 19.67 -14.28 5.66
CA LYS A 107 19.22 -14.90 6.91
C LYS A 107 20.29 -14.83 8.00
N PHE A 108 21.54 -15.07 7.64
CA PHE A 108 22.64 -15.12 8.60
C PHE A 108 23.47 -13.82 8.64
N GLY A 109 23.23 -12.88 7.72
CA GLY A 109 23.99 -11.63 7.63
C GLY A 109 25.45 -11.86 7.26
N VAL A 110 25.70 -12.75 6.31
CA VAL A 110 27.05 -13.19 5.91
C VAL A 110 27.19 -13.06 4.39
N GLU A 111 28.41 -12.97 3.89
CA GLU A 111 28.73 -12.95 2.46
C GLU A 111 29.58 -14.18 2.13
N VAL A 112 29.08 -14.99 1.19
CA VAL A 112 29.77 -16.17 0.69
C VAL A 112 30.75 -15.72 -0.39
N GLN A 113 32.03 -15.98 -0.17
CA GLN A 113 33.09 -15.67 -1.13
C GLN A 113 33.35 -16.86 -2.03
N ARG A 114 33.48 -16.60 -3.33
CA ARG A 114 33.76 -17.60 -4.34
C ARG A 114 35.02 -17.24 -5.13
N ASN A 115 35.82 -18.25 -5.48
CA ASN A 115 36.98 -18.11 -6.36
C ASN A 115 36.52 -17.82 -7.79
N ALA A 116 37.48 -17.56 -8.70
CA ALA A 116 37.21 -17.41 -10.13
C ALA A 116 36.57 -18.67 -10.76
N GLU A 117 36.85 -19.85 -10.21
CA GLU A 117 36.33 -21.15 -10.67
C GLU A 117 34.94 -21.47 -10.11
N GLY A 118 34.44 -20.67 -9.16
CA GLY A 118 33.09 -20.80 -8.61
C GLY A 118 32.96 -21.70 -7.37
N GLU A 119 34.07 -22.20 -6.85
CA GLU A 119 34.16 -22.86 -5.54
C GLU A 119 34.01 -21.87 -4.38
N ILE A 120 33.73 -22.36 -3.17
CA ILE A 120 33.48 -21.51 -1.98
C ILE A 120 34.80 -21.38 -1.19
N GLU A 121 35.45 -20.21 -1.22
CA GLU A 121 36.67 -19.93 -0.43
C GLU A 121 36.37 -19.79 1.05
N GLY A 122 35.21 -19.22 1.38
CA GLY A 122 34.92 -18.86 2.75
C GLY A 122 33.70 -17.96 2.91
N VAL A 123 33.41 -17.68 4.18
CA VAL A 123 32.15 -17.09 4.62
C VAL A 123 32.48 -15.92 5.55
N LYS A 124 32.24 -14.68 5.10
CA LYS A 124 32.60 -13.45 5.83
C LYS A 124 31.39 -12.73 6.40
N LYS A 125 31.40 -12.39 7.70
CA LYS A 125 30.30 -11.65 8.36
C LYS A 125 30.11 -10.29 7.67
N ARG A 126 28.87 -10.00 7.28
CA ARG A 126 28.53 -8.74 6.62
C ARG A 126 28.26 -7.67 7.69
N ALA A 127 28.80 -6.47 7.47
CA ALA A 127 28.41 -5.31 8.28
C ALA A 127 26.91 -5.05 8.14
N LYS A 128 26.24 -4.77 9.26
CA LYS A 128 24.79 -4.50 9.26
C LYS A 128 24.53 -3.25 8.41
N ASP A 129 23.61 -3.34 7.45
CA ASP A 129 23.24 -2.19 6.63
C ASP A 129 22.67 -1.08 7.54
N PRO A 130 23.19 0.17 7.49
CA PRO A 130 22.80 1.23 8.43
C PRO A 130 21.30 1.54 8.36
N VAL A 131 20.71 1.45 7.16
CA VAL A 131 19.27 1.61 6.94
C VAL A 131 18.47 0.52 7.66
N GLN A 132 18.93 -0.74 7.63
CA GLN A 132 18.23 -1.81 8.34
C GLN A 132 18.31 -1.65 9.85
N VAL A 133 19.44 -1.15 10.37
CA VAL A 133 19.61 -0.82 11.80
C VAL A 133 18.65 0.30 12.19
N MET A 134 18.63 1.41 11.45
CA MET A 134 17.71 2.54 11.68
C MET A 134 16.24 2.11 11.62
N VAL A 135 15.85 1.25 10.68
CA VAL A 135 14.48 0.74 10.58
C VAL A 135 14.14 -0.16 11.77
N LYS A 136 15.08 -1.00 12.22
CA LYS A 136 14.89 -1.84 13.42
C LYS A 136 14.77 -0.97 14.67
N GLU A 137 15.62 0.02 14.85
CA GLU A 137 15.56 0.99 15.95
C GLU A 137 14.24 1.78 15.93
N ALA A 138 13.81 2.28 14.77
CA ALA A 138 12.53 2.96 14.63
C ALA A 138 11.34 2.04 14.95
N LYS A 139 11.40 0.75 14.57
CA LYS A 139 10.37 -0.25 14.93
C LYS A 139 10.39 -0.55 16.43
N GLN A 140 11.57 -0.69 17.05
CA GLN A 140 11.70 -0.90 18.49
C GLN A 140 11.22 0.32 19.28
N ALA A 141 11.55 1.53 18.84
CA ALA A 141 11.03 2.77 19.42
C ALA A 141 9.50 2.86 19.30
N LYS A 142 8.92 2.47 18.15
CA LYS A 142 7.45 2.35 18.00
C LYS A 142 6.85 1.27 18.89
N LYS A 143 7.57 0.17 19.16
CA LYS A 143 7.11 -0.92 20.03
C LYS A 143 7.15 -0.51 21.50
N LYS A 144 8.23 0.13 21.95
CA LYS A 144 8.34 0.75 23.29
C LYS A 144 7.23 1.79 23.52
N LYS A 145 6.98 2.68 22.53
CA LYS A 145 5.84 3.63 22.57
C LYS A 145 4.46 2.96 22.58
N LYS A 146 4.31 1.72 22.10
CA LYS A 146 3.06 0.95 22.17
C LYS A 146 2.88 0.20 23.50
N GLU A 147 3.97 -0.06 24.22
CA GLU A 147 3.94 -0.79 25.50
C GLU A 147 3.78 0.14 26.70
N GLU A 148 4.16 1.42 26.59
CA GLU A 148 4.00 2.42 27.67
C GLU A 148 2.58 3.02 27.80
N GLY A 149 1.66 2.69 26.89
CA GLY A 149 0.27 3.15 26.93
C GLY A 149 -0.71 2.10 27.45
N PRO A 150 -1.81 2.47 28.13
CA PRO A 150 -2.86 1.54 28.49
C PRO A 150 -3.41 0.86 27.22
N LYS A 151 -3.32 -0.48 27.16
CA LYS A 151 -3.83 -1.27 26.02
C LYS A 151 -5.34 -1.01 25.88
N LEU A 152 -5.73 -0.37 24.77
CA LEU A 152 -7.14 -0.10 24.43
C LEU A 152 -7.97 -1.38 24.49
N THR A 153 -9.12 -1.33 25.14
CA THR A 153 -10.06 -2.46 25.22
C THR A 153 -10.64 -2.79 23.84
N LYS A 154 -11.21 -4.01 23.69
CA LYS A 154 -11.81 -4.46 22.42
C LYS A 154 -12.90 -3.50 21.92
N SER A 155 -13.67 -2.91 22.84
CA SER A 155 -14.69 -1.89 22.55
C SER A 155 -14.08 -0.57 22.07
N GLN A 156 -13.02 -0.08 22.72
CA GLN A 156 -12.33 1.15 22.31
C GLN A 156 -11.68 1.01 20.93
N LYS A 157 -11.05 -0.14 20.64
CA LYS A 157 -10.51 -0.46 19.30
C LYS A 157 -11.61 -0.48 18.23
N ARG A 158 -12.78 -1.02 18.54
CA ARG A 158 -13.94 -1.02 17.63
C ARG A 158 -14.43 0.41 17.35
N LYS A 159 -14.52 1.27 18.37
CA LYS A 159 -14.88 2.68 18.22
C LYS A 159 -13.88 3.45 17.35
N LEU A 160 -12.57 3.29 17.60
CA LEU A 160 -11.52 3.93 16.79
C LEU A 160 -11.61 3.52 15.31
N LYS A 161 -11.79 2.22 15.03
CA LYS A 161 -11.96 1.72 13.66
C LYS A 161 -13.23 2.28 12.98
N LEU A 162 -14.31 2.47 13.74
CA LEU A 162 -15.55 3.05 13.25
C LEU A 162 -15.36 4.54 12.93
N ASN A 163 -14.65 5.28 13.78
CA ASN A 163 -14.29 6.68 13.56
C ASN A 163 -13.36 6.85 12.35
N GLU A 164 -12.34 6.00 12.20
CA GLU A 164 -11.47 6.00 11.00
C GLU A 164 -12.26 5.74 9.73
N LYS A 165 -13.22 4.80 9.74
CA LYS A 165 -14.11 4.55 8.59
C LYS A 165 -14.99 5.77 8.29
N LYS A 166 -15.49 6.46 9.30
CA LYS A 166 -16.27 7.70 9.12
C LYS A 166 -15.42 8.81 8.51
N GLN A 167 -14.20 9.02 9.03
CA GLN A 167 -13.26 10.02 8.52
C GLN A 167 -12.88 9.73 7.05
N LYS A 168 -12.59 8.47 6.71
CA LYS A 168 -12.35 8.08 5.31
C LYS A 168 -13.54 8.37 4.42
N ARG A 169 -14.76 8.00 4.84
CA ARG A 169 -15.99 8.32 4.10
C ARG A 169 -16.23 9.83 3.94
N ILE A 170 -15.82 10.65 4.90
CA ILE A 170 -15.90 12.11 4.79
C ILE A 170 -14.87 12.59 3.76
N ASN A 171 -13.62 12.13 3.86
CA ASN A 171 -12.57 12.49 2.90
C ASN A 171 -12.88 12.03 1.47
N ASP A 172 -13.45 10.83 1.30
CA ASP A 172 -13.88 10.30 0.00
C ASP A 172 -15.08 11.07 -0.58
N LYS A 173 -15.83 11.80 0.26
CA LYS A 173 -16.97 12.65 -0.13
C LYS A 173 -16.60 14.10 -0.38
N VAL A 174 -15.45 14.57 0.12
CA VAL A 174 -14.95 15.90 -0.24
C VAL A 174 -14.50 15.79 -1.69
N ASP A 175 -15.37 16.22 -2.59
CA ASP A 175 -15.06 16.26 -4.01
C ASP A 175 -13.96 17.31 -4.21
N GLU A 176 -12.76 16.85 -4.57
CA GLU A 176 -11.59 17.72 -4.73
C GLU A 176 -11.84 18.83 -5.78
N PHE A 177 -12.83 18.60 -6.65
CA PHE A 177 -13.33 19.52 -7.67
C PHE A 177 -14.16 20.70 -7.16
N GLU A 178 -14.75 20.64 -5.95
CA GLU A 178 -15.50 21.79 -5.40
C GLU A 178 -14.62 23.03 -5.22
N LYS A 179 -13.30 22.84 -5.01
CA LYS A 179 -12.33 23.93 -4.89
C LYS A 179 -11.98 24.60 -6.21
N PHE A 180 -12.31 23.98 -7.35
CA PHE A 180 -11.97 24.43 -8.69
C PHE A 180 -13.18 24.99 -9.45
N GLN A 181 -14.27 25.34 -8.75
CA GLN A 181 -15.42 26.00 -9.37
C GLN A 181 -15.20 27.53 -9.42
N ASP A 182 -15.13 28.07 -10.63
CA ASP A 182 -15.14 29.52 -10.85
C ASP A 182 -16.59 30.05 -10.72
N ARG A 183 -16.78 31.05 -9.87
CA ARG A 183 -18.08 31.72 -9.70
C ARG A 183 -18.17 32.92 -10.63
N VAL A 184 -18.81 32.73 -11.77
CA VAL A 184 -19.04 33.77 -12.79
C VAL A 184 -20.25 34.63 -12.40
N LYS A 185 -20.11 35.97 -12.45
CA LYS A 185 -21.22 36.89 -12.15
C LYS A 185 -22.12 37.09 -13.37
N PHE A 186 -23.38 37.45 -13.13
CA PHE A 186 -24.32 37.74 -14.22
C PHE A 186 -23.84 38.94 -15.04
N GLY A 187 -23.70 38.77 -16.36
CA GLY A 187 -23.18 39.77 -17.30
C GLY A 187 -21.71 39.61 -17.69
N GLU A 188 -20.98 38.65 -17.10
CA GLU A 188 -19.61 38.33 -17.48
C GLU A 188 -19.61 37.39 -18.72
N GLN A 189 -18.97 37.82 -19.81
CA GLN A 189 -18.85 37.02 -21.03
C GLN A 189 -17.69 36.03 -20.87
N VAL A 190 -18.02 34.74 -20.71
CA VAL A 190 -17.03 33.66 -20.55
C VAL A 190 -16.69 33.08 -21.92
N HIS A 191 -15.40 32.95 -22.22
CA HIS A 191 -14.95 32.22 -23.41
C HIS A 191 -14.99 30.71 -23.17
N GLU A 192 -15.52 29.98 -24.14
CA GLU A 192 -15.50 28.51 -24.11
C GLU A 192 -14.05 28.03 -24.03
N PRO A 193 -13.71 27.07 -23.16
CA PRO A 193 -12.39 26.49 -23.16
C PRO A 193 -12.08 25.95 -24.57
N PRO A 194 -10.82 26.08 -25.04
CA PRO A 194 -10.47 25.63 -26.38
C PRO A 194 -10.81 24.14 -26.55
N THR A 195 -11.54 23.82 -27.61
CA THR A 195 -11.89 22.43 -27.92
C THR A 195 -10.62 21.64 -28.19
N LEU A 196 -10.34 20.61 -27.39
CA LEU A 196 -9.19 19.73 -27.58
C LEU A 196 -9.41 18.84 -28.81
N THR A 197 -9.13 19.36 -30.00
CA THR A 197 -9.11 18.56 -31.23
C THR A 197 -7.76 17.86 -31.34
N ALA A 198 -7.76 16.53 -31.43
CA ALA A 198 -6.54 15.79 -31.71
C ALA A 198 -5.94 16.25 -33.06
N PRO A 199 -4.61 16.45 -33.16
CA PRO A 199 -4.01 16.89 -34.41
C PRO A 199 -4.29 15.88 -35.54
N ARG A 200 -4.52 16.39 -36.75
CA ARG A 200 -5.04 15.66 -37.93
C ARG A 200 -4.27 14.39 -38.32
N LYS A 201 -3.04 14.20 -37.80
CA LYS A 201 -2.18 13.03 -38.07
C LYS A 201 -2.03 12.06 -36.89
N VAL A 202 -2.70 12.30 -35.76
CA VAL A 202 -2.71 11.36 -34.63
C VAL A 202 -3.81 10.34 -34.85
N LYS A 203 -3.45 9.12 -35.22
CA LYS A 203 -4.39 7.99 -35.22
C LYS A 203 -4.91 7.82 -33.79
N THR A 204 -6.20 8.07 -33.56
CA THR A 204 -6.92 7.75 -32.30
C THR A 204 -7.17 6.25 -32.18
N ARG A 205 -6.23 5.42 -32.63
CA ARG A 205 -6.19 4.01 -32.35
C ARG A 205 -5.15 3.79 -31.27
N SER A 206 -5.58 3.18 -30.18
CA SER A 206 -4.70 2.58 -29.18
C SER A 206 -3.91 1.42 -29.80
N GLU A 207 -3.03 1.70 -30.77
CA GLU A 207 -2.24 0.71 -31.51
C GLU A 207 -1.12 0.10 -30.65
N ALA A 208 -0.82 0.69 -29.49
CA ALA A 208 0.02 0.06 -28.47
C ALA A 208 -0.76 -0.08 -27.16
N PRO A 209 -0.91 -1.30 -26.60
CA PRO A 209 -1.40 -1.45 -25.25
C PRO A 209 -0.40 -0.75 -24.32
N ARG A 210 -0.83 0.34 -23.69
CA ARG A 210 -0.03 1.03 -22.68
C ARG A 210 0.43 -0.03 -21.66
N PRO A 211 1.74 -0.21 -21.43
CA PRO A 211 2.23 -1.20 -20.47
C PRO A 211 1.66 -0.84 -19.09
N GLY A 212 0.64 -1.58 -18.64
CA GLY A 212 -0.09 -1.32 -17.40
C GLY A 212 -1.62 -1.32 -17.51
N LYS A 213 -2.21 -1.15 -18.70
CA LYS A 213 -3.66 -1.38 -18.92
C LYS A 213 -3.92 -2.86 -19.22
N LYS A 214 -3.88 -3.69 -18.19
CA LYS A 214 -4.35 -5.08 -18.26
C LYS A 214 -5.84 -5.11 -17.92
N ASP A 215 -6.70 -5.13 -18.93
CA ASP A 215 -8.15 -5.31 -18.76
C ASP A 215 -8.55 -6.75 -18.37
N LEU A 216 -7.60 -7.60 -17.95
CA LEU A 216 -7.77 -9.04 -17.75
C LEU A 216 -8.94 -9.42 -16.84
N LEU A 217 -9.31 -8.58 -15.87
CA LEU A 217 -10.46 -8.88 -15.00
C LEU A 217 -11.76 -8.22 -15.49
N LYS A 218 -11.71 -6.96 -15.95
CA LYS A 218 -12.93 -6.22 -16.36
C LYS A 218 -13.54 -6.78 -17.63
N SER A 219 -12.74 -7.19 -18.61
CA SER A 219 -13.25 -7.81 -19.85
C SER A 219 -13.85 -9.19 -19.62
N VAL A 220 -13.33 -9.93 -18.64
CA VAL A 220 -13.84 -11.26 -18.24
C VAL A 220 -15.13 -11.10 -17.43
N LEU A 221 -15.16 -10.19 -16.46
CA LEU A 221 -16.34 -9.90 -15.64
C LEU A 221 -17.51 -9.35 -16.47
N ASN A 222 -17.25 -8.42 -17.41
CA ASN A 222 -18.31 -7.87 -18.26
C ASN A 222 -18.86 -8.89 -19.28
N LYS A 223 -18.04 -9.86 -19.73
CA LYS A 223 -18.52 -10.98 -20.56
C LYS A 223 -19.41 -11.96 -19.77
N ILE A 224 -19.17 -12.08 -18.46
CA ILE A 224 -19.97 -12.95 -17.59
C ILE A 224 -21.29 -12.26 -17.21
N SER A 225 -21.30 -10.95 -16.98
CA SER A 225 -22.50 -10.22 -16.54
C SER A 225 -23.54 -10.00 -17.64
N ASN A 226 -23.10 -9.85 -18.90
CA ASN A 226 -23.97 -9.41 -20.00
C ASN A 226 -24.44 -10.57 -20.90
N LYS A 227 -24.15 -11.82 -20.55
CA LYS A 227 -24.63 -12.96 -21.32
C LYS A 227 -26.07 -13.25 -20.90
N VAL A 228 -27.03 -12.86 -21.74
CA VAL A 228 -28.42 -13.32 -21.62
C VAL A 228 -28.39 -14.85 -21.74
N ILE A 229 -28.74 -15.55 -20.65
CA ILE A 229 -28.73 -17.01 -20.61
C ILE A 229 -30.11 -17.49 -21.07
N ASP A 230 -30.16 -18.18 -22.21
CA ASP A 230 -31.38 -18.81 -22.71
C ASP A 230 -31.80 -19.95 -21.77
N LYS A 231 -32.93 -19.75 -21.08
CA LYS A 231 -33.48 -20.70 -20.10
C LYS A 231 -34.40 -21.76 -20.73
N THR A 232 -34.67 -21.63 -22.03
CA THR A 232 -35.59 -22.49 -22.80
C THR A 232 -34.95 -23.78 -23.31
N GLY A 233 -33.61 -23.92 -23.19
CA GLY A 233 -32.85 -25.09 -23.64
C GLY A 233 -32.75 -26.25 -22.64
N LYS A 234 -31.95 -27.27 -22.99
CA LYS A 234 -31.72 -28.42 -22.10
C LYS A 234 -30.88 -28.00 -20.89
N ARG A 235 -31.18 -28.56 -19.70
CA ARG A 235 -30.50 -28.21 -18.43
C ARG A 235 -28.99 -28.43 -18.43
N LYS A 236 -28.47 -29.31 -19.28
CA LYS A 236 -27.03 -29.58 -19.41
C LYS A 236 -26.26 -28.42 -20.04
N ASP A 237 -26.96 -27.53 -20.76
CA ASP A 237 -26.37 -26.40 -21.47
C ASP A 237 -26.28 -25.14 -20.57
N LEU A 238 -26.89 -25.19 -19.38
CA LEU A 238 -26.87 -24.10 -18.39
C LEU A 238 -25.57 -24.12 -17.56
N PRO A 239 -25.08 -22.95 -17.09
CA PRO A 239 -23.98 -22.89 -16.13
C PRO A 239 -24.26 -23.73 -14.88
N ASN A 240 -23.24 -24.43 -14.38
CA ASN A 240 -23.36 -25.38 -13.26
C ASN A 240 -24.01 -24.75 -12.00
N ALA A 241 -23.69 -23.50 -11.70
CA ALA A 241 -24.30 -22.78 -10.58
C ALA A 241 -25.83 -22.64 -10.73
N LEU A 242 -26.31 -22.31 -11.93
CA LEU A 242 -27.73 -22.13 -12.22
C LEU A 242 -28.47 -23.48 -12.27
N ARG A 243 -27.81 -24.52 -12.79
CA ARG A 243 -28.32 -25.90 -12.75
C ARG A 243 -28.57 -26.37 -11.32
N ARG A 244 -27.61 -26.16 -10.41
CA ARG A 244 -27.77 -26.50 -8.98
C ARG A 244 -28.93 -25.75 -8.33
N GLN A 245 -29.12 -24.47 -8.67
CA GLN A 245 -30.21 -23.66 -8.14
C GLN A 245 -31.58 -24.17 -8.61
N LEU A 246 -31.72 -24.50 -9.91
CA LEU A 246 -32.95 -25.05 -10.46
C LEU A 246 -33.28 -26.44 -9.89
N ASP A 247 -32.27 -27.30 -9.73
CA ASP A 247 -32.47 -28.63 -9.14
C ASP A 247 -32.91 -28.52 -7.67
N LYS A 248 -32.41 -27.53 -6.93
CA LYS A 248 -32.87 -27.23 -5.56
C LYS A 248 -34.33 -26.75 -5.55
N GLN A 249 -34.68 -25.78 -6.39
CA GLN A 249 -36.05 -25.28 -6.49
C GLN A 249 -37.04 -26.38 -6.89
N GLN A 250 -36.65 -27.27 -7.80
CA GLN A 250 -37.49 -28.40 -8.18
C GLN A 250 -37.75 -29.34 -7.00
N LYS A 251 -36.73 -29.64 -6.18
CA LYS A 251 -36.90 -30.46 -4.97
C LYS A 251 -37.85 -29.80 -3.99
N GLU A 252 -37.67 -28.51 -3.71
CA GLU A 252 -38.54 -27.75 -2.81
C GLU A 252 -40.00 -27.76 -3.29
N VAL A 253 -40.24 -27.58 -4.59
CA VAL A 253 -41.60 -27.63 -5.17
C VAL A 253 -42.21 -29.03 -5.10
N ILE A 254 -41.43 -30.08 -5.36
CA ILE A 254 -41.89 -31.47 -5.25
C ILE A 254 -42.25 -31.81 -3.81
N GLU A 255 -41.42 -31.40 -2.84
CA GLU A 255 -41.67 -31.59 -1.42
C GLU A 255 -42.95 -30.88 -0.99
N ALA A 256 -43.08 -29.58 -1.33
CA ALA A 256 -44.29 -28.81 -1.03
C ALA A 256 -45.56 -29.42 -1.67
N TYR A 257 -45.46 -29.92 -2.91
CA TYR A 257 -46.58 -30.58 -3.58
C TYR A 257 -46.95 -31.92 -2.90
N ARG A 258 -45.95 -32.71 -2.47
CA ARG A 258 -46.19 -33.95 -1.72
C ARG A 258 -46.88 -33.68 -0.39
N GLU A 259 -46.46 -32.65 0.34
CA GLU A 259 -47.10 -32.22 1.58
C GLU A 259 -48.56 -31.79 1.33
N LEU A 260 -48.81 -30.96 0.31
CA LEU A 260 -50.17 -30.54 -0.03
C LEU A 260 -51.06 -31.70 -0.45
N LYS A 261 -50.53 -32.66 -1.21
CA LYS A 261 -51.28 -33.86 -1.60
C LYS A 261 -51.56 -34.77 -0.39
N GLY A 262 -50.61 -34.92 0.52
CA GLY A 262 -50.79 -35.65 1.78
C GLY A 262 -51.89 -35.05 2.65
N ARG A 263 -51.89 -33.72 2.81
CA ARG A 263 -52.98 -33.01 3.53
C ARG A 263 -54.34 -33.18 2.86
N ARG A 264 -54.39 -33.25 1.53
CA ARG A 264 -55.65 -33.45 0.78
C ARG A 264 -56.20 -34.87 0.90
N SER A 265 -55.37 -35.87 1.19
CA SER A 265 -55.82 -37.25 1.45
C SER A 265 -56.27 -37.51 2.89
N GLU A 266 -56.01 -36.58 3.82
CA GLU A 266 -56.42 -36.66 5.23
C GLU A 266 -57.75 -35.91 5.52
N LEU A 267 -58.32 -35.25 4.50
CA LEU A 267 -59.66 -34.65 4.49
C LEU A 267 -60.64 -35.58 3.78
#